data_AF-R6Q4V3-F1
#
_entry.id   AF-R6Q4V3-F1
#
_cell.length_a   1.000
_cell.length_b   1.000
_cell.length_c   1.000
_cell.angle_alpha   90.00
_cell.angle_beta   90.00
_cell.angle_gamma   90.00
#
_symmetry.space_group_name_H-M   'P 1'
#
loop_
_entity.id
_entity.type
_entity.pdbx_description
1 polymer ?
#
loop_
_entity_poly.entity_id
_entity_poly.type
_entity_poly.pdbx_seq_one_letter_code
_entity_poly.pdbx_strand_id
1 'polypeptide(L)'
;MKKIDKICRNLTYDFSIEFSDAYVKKTIDDGNAQTKQALALSASIQAAFDSYMQAWENRQTTYDIMSQKQSDATLGYERVYNTDTGEIYKAYNGFTDDYKGETYKSVTDEMYTQKTSGYIEK
;
A
#
# COMPACT_ATOMS: atom_id res chain seq x y z
N MET A 1 -41.61 -11.89 -63.52
CA MET A 1 -41.60 -10.88 -62.43
C MET A 1 -41.45 -11.49 -61.04
N LYS A 2 -42.38 -12.31 -60.52
CA LYS A 2 -42.36 -12.79 -59.11
C LYS A 2 -41.07 -13.50 -58.62
N LYS A 3 -40.33 -14.17 -59.50
CA LYS A 3 -39.10 -14.92 -59.15
C LYS A 3 -37.89 -14.00 -58.91
N ILE A 4 -37.80 -12.90 -59.67
CA ILE A 4 -36.73 -11.90 -59.56
C ILE A 4 -36.94 -11.05 -58.30
N ASP A 5 -38.18 -10.63 -58.01
CA ASP A 5 -38.50 -9.89 -56.77
C ASP A 5 -38.21 -10.69 -55.49
N LYS A 6 -38.26 -12.03 -55.55
CA LYS A 6 -37.94 -12.89 -54.41
C LYS A 6 -36.43 -12.98 -54.18
N ILE A 7 -35.63 -13.04 -55.25
CA ILE A 7 -34.17 -13.07 -55.18
C ILE A 7 -33.63 -11.72 -54.70
N CYS A 8 -34.14 -10.62 -55.26
CA CYS A 8 -33.71 -9.28 -54.84
C CYS A 8 -34.01 -9.02 -53.37
N ARG A 9 -35.20 -9.37 -52.88
CA ARG A 9 -35.54 -9.24 -51.45
C ARG A 9 -34.60 -10.04 -50.56
N ASN A 10 -34.33 -11.30 -50.90
CA ASN A 10 -33.44 -12.15 -50.10
C ASN A 10 -32.01 -11.58 -50.02
N LEU A 11 -31.47 -11.04 -51.12
CA LEU A 11 -30.15 -10.41 -51.13
C LEU A 11 -30.08 -9.12 -50.28
N THR A 12 -31.18 -8.36 -50.22
CA THR A 12 -31.23 -7.15 -49.38
C THR A 12 -31.29 -7.48 -47.89
N TYR A 13 -32.01 -8.55 -47.51
CA TYR A 13 -32.07 -9.00 -46.11
C TYR A 13 -30.72 -9.52 -45.62
N ASP A 14 -30.02 -10.30 -46.44
CA ASP A 14 -28.71 -10.89 -46.09
C ASP A 14 -27.66 -9.81 -45.82
N PHE A 15 -27.53 -8.84 -46.75
CA PHE A 15 -26.63 -7.71 -46.59
C PHE A 15 -26.97 -6.82 -45.38
N SER A 16 -28.26 -6.67 -45.06
CA SER A 16 -28.71 -5.89 -43.90
C SER A 16 -28.37 -6.56 -42.57
N ILE A 17 -28.39 -7.90 -42.50
CA ILE A 17 -28.08 -8.65 -41.28
C ILE A 17 -26.57 -8.65 -41.03
N GLU A 18 -25.75 -8.88 -42.06
CA GLU A 18 -24.29 -8.86 -41.92
C GLU A 18 -23.76 -7.49 -41.47
N PHE A 19 -24.33 -6.39 -42.00
CA PHE A 19 -23.97 -5.04 -41.57
C PHE A 19 -24.39 -4.77 -40.12
N SER A 20 -25.58 -5.22 -39.71
CA SER A 20 -26.07 -5.08 -38.34
C SER A 20 -25.21 -5.86 -37.34
N ASP A 21 -24.86 -7.10 -37.66
CA ASP A 21 -24.04 -7.95 -36.80
C ASP A 21 -22.62 -7.41 -36.64
N ALA A 22 -22.02 -6.90 -37.73
CA ALA A 22 -20.71 -6.25 -37.68
C ALA A 22 -20.73 -4.98 -36.80
N TYR A 23 -21.77 -4.16 -36.90
CA TYR A 23 -21.93 -2.95 -36.08
C TYR A 23 -22.13 -3.28 -34.60
N VAL A 24 -22.99 -4.25 -34.28
CA VAL A 24 -23.24 -4.70 -32.90
C VAL A 24 -21.97 -5.26 -32.28
N LYS A 25 -21.24 -6.12 -33.02
CA LYS A 25 -19.97 -6.70 -32.54
C LYS A 25 -18.94 -5.61 -32.26
N LYS A 26 -18.76 -4.67 -33.19
CA LYS A 26 -17.84 -3.54 -33.00
C LYS A 26 -18.21 -2.69 -31.77
N THR A 27 -19.50 -2.42 -31.57
CA THR A 27 -19.98 -1.66 -30.41
C THR A 27 -19.68 -2.38 -29.09
N ILE A 28 -19.83 -3.72 -29.05
CA ILE A 28 -19.49 -4.54 -27.88
C ILE A 28 -17.98 -4.53 -27.64
N ASP A 29 -17.17 -4.70 -28.69
CA ASP A 29 -15.70 -4.70 -28.59
C ASP A 29 -15.17 -3.34 -28.10
N ASP A 30 -15.70 -2.24 -28.64
CA ASP A 30 -15.37 -0.88 -28.22
C ASP A 30 -15.80 -0.64 -26.76
N GLY A 31 -17.00 -1.10 -26.36
CA GLY A 31 -17.48 -1.02 -24.99
C GLY A 31 -16.62 -1.82 -23.99
N ASN A 32 -16.19 -3.02 -24.38
CA ASN A 32 -15.28 -3.86 -23.59
C ASN A 32 -13.89 -3.21 -23.46
N ALA A 33 -13.37 -2.63 -24.54
CA ALA A 33 -12.08 -1.92 -24.53
C ALA A 33 -12.11 -0.70 -23.61
N GLN A 34 -13.16 0.12 -23.69
CA GLN A 34 -13.35 1.28 -22.81
C GLN A 34 -13.49 0.86 -21.34
N THR A 35 -14.27 -0.18 -21.06
CA THR A 35 -14.41 -0.72 -19.70
C THR A 35 -13.07 -1.19 -19.14
N LYS A 36 -12.28 -1.91 -19.95
CA LYS A 36 -10.93 -2.35 -19.56
C LYS A 36 -9.99 -1.18 -19.26
N GLN A 37 -10.05 -0.11 -20.07
CA GLN A 37 -9.27 1.11 -19.82
C GLN A 37 -9.71 1.82 -18.53
N ALA A 38 -11.01 1.93 -18.29
CA ALA A 38 -11.54 2.53 -17.06
C ALA A 38 -11.13 1.73 -15.82
N LEU A 39 -11.17 0.40 -15.88
CA LEU A 39 -10.69 -0.48 -14.80
C LEU A 39 -9.18 -0.31 -14.55
N ALA A 40 -8.37 -0.24 -15.61
CA ALA A 40 -6.94 -0.02 -15.49
C ALA A 40 -6.61 1.36 -14.89
N LEU A 41 -7.33 2.41 -15.30
CA LEU A 41 -7.21 3.75 -14.74
C LEU A 41 -7.58 3.75 -13.25
N SER A 42 -8.72 3.14 -12.89
CA SER A 42 -9.14 3.03 -11.50
C SER A 42 -8.10 2.31 -10.63
N ALA A 43 -7.54 1.19 -11.12
CA ALA A 43 -6.48 0.48 -10.41
C ALA A 43 -5.22 1.34 -10.24
N SER A 44 -4.83 2.11 -11.26
CA SER A 44 -3.67 3.01 -11.19
C SER A 44 -3.87 4.14 -10.16
N ILE A 45 -5.09 4.68 -10.08
CA ILE A 45 -5.46 5.72 -9.12
C ILE A 45 -5.44 5.15 -7.70
N GLN A 46 -5.99 3.93 -7.50
CA GLN A 46 -5.97 3.28 -6.20
C GLN A 46 -4.53 3.07 -5.71
N ALA A 47 -3.64 2.55 -6.57
CA ALA A 47 -2.24 2.34 -6.23
C ALA A 47 -1.51 3.66 -5.88
N ALA A 48 -1.85 4.76 -6.56
CA ALA A 48 -1.30 6.07 -6.24
C ALA A 48 -1.77 6.58 -4.87
N PHE A 49 -3.04 6.39 -4.53
CA PHE A 49 -3.56 6.74 -3.21
C PHE A 49 -2.96 5.88 -2.10
N ASP A 50 -2.85 4.56 -2.31
CA ASP A 50 -2.24 3.64 -1.34
C ASP A 50 -0.78 4.06 -1.06
N SER A 51 -0.02 4.42 -2.10
CA SER A 51 1.34 4.93 -1.96
C SER A 51 1.41 6.24 -1.16
N TYR A 52 0.49 7.17 -1.42
CA TYR A 52 0.42 8.44 -0.67
C TYR A 52 0.06 8.21 0.80
N MET A 53 -0.91 7.33 1.08
CA MET A 53 -1.30 6.97 2.44
C MET A 53 -0.16 6.32 3.21
N GLN A 54 0.57 5.37 2.60
CA GLN A 54 1.75 4.76 3.20
C GLN A 54 2.83 5.81 3.52
N ALA A 55 3.08 6.77 2.61
CA ALA A 55 4.03 7.84 2.86
C ALA A 55 3.61 8.74 4.03
N TRP A 56 2.30 8.99 4.18
CA TRP A 56 1.76 9.75 5.30
C TRP A 56 1.93 9.00 6.63
N GLU A 57 1.56 7.73 6.67
CA GLU A 57 1.72 6.88 7.86
C GLU A 57 3.19 6.79 8.30
N ASN A 58 4.11 6.60 7.36
CA ASN A 58 5.55 6.56 7.64
C ASN A 58 6.06 7.87 8.25
N ARG A 59 5.57 9.03 7.80
CA ARG A 59 5.92 10.32 8.40
C ARG A 59 5.38 10.43 9.81
N GLN A 60 4.14 10.02 10.04
CA GLN A 60 3.54 10.04 11.37
C GLN A 60 4.36 9.17 12.35
N THR A 61 4.68 7.94 11.95
CA THR A 61 5.53 7.04 12.75
C THR A 61 6.91 7.64 13.03
N THR A 62 7.53 8.28 12.03
CA THR A 62 8.81 8.97 12.22
C THR A 62 8.72 10.08 13.26
N TYR A 63 7.67 10.89 13.23
CA TYR A 63 7.46 11.94 14.24
C TYR A 63 7.26 11.37 15.64
N ASP A 64 6.51 10.27 15.77
CA ASP A 64 6.31 9.60 17.05
C ASP A 64 7.66 9.09 17.60
N ILE A 65 8.48 8.44 16.77
CA ILE A 65 9.83 7.96 17.15
C ILE A 65 10.71 9.13 17.62
N MET A 66 10.78 10.20 16.83
CA MET A 66 11.58 11.39 17.18
C MET A 66 11.12 12.02 18.50
N SER A 67 9.82 12.15 18.70
CA SER A 67 9.23 12.68 19.93
C SER A 67 9.62 11.83 21.14
N GLN A 68 9.58 10.50 21.03
CA GLN A 68 10.01 9.58 22.08
C GLN A 68 11.51 9.71 22.37
N LYS A 69 12.36 9.75 21.34
CA LYS A 69 13.81 9.98 21.49
C LYS A 69 14.13 11.29 22.22
N GLN A 70 13.46 12.37 21.83
CA GLN A 70 13.64 13.68 22.46
C GLN A 70 13.17 13.66 23.92
N SER A 71 12.03 13.01 24.20
CA SER A 71 11.53 12.85 25.57
C SER A 71 12.53 12.10 26.45
N ASP A 72 13.06 10.97 25.98
CA ASP A 72 14.02 10.19 26.74
C ASP A 72 15.33 10.94 26.96
N ALA A 73 15.85 11.62 25.93
CA ALA A 73 17.06 12.46 26.06
C ALA A 73 16.84 13.62 27.05
N THR A 74 15.67 14.27 27.03
CA THR A 74 15.32 15.35 27.96
C THR A 74 15.25 14.84 29.40
N LEU A 75 14.81 13.61 29.59
CA LEU A 75 14.71 12.95 30.89
C LEU A 75 16.02 12.26 31.32
N GLY A 76 17.08 12.28 30.51
CA GLY A 76 18.38 11.68 30.81
C GLY A 76 18.40 10.15 30.69
N TYR A 77 17.51 9.58 29.89
CA TYR A 77 17.43 8.13 29.64
C TYR A 77 17.87 7.76 28.23
N GLU A 78 18.36 6.54 28.09
CA GLU A 78 18.46 5.82 26.82
C GLU A 78 17.54 4.59 26.85
N ARG A 79 17.28 3.98 25.70
CA ARG A 79 16.52 2.74 25.61
C ARG A 79 17.43 1.60 25.19
N VAL A 80 17.31 0.48 25.90
CA VAL A 80 17.94 -0.80 25.55
C VAL A 80 16.89 -1.87 25.48
N TYR A 81 17.13 -2.91 24.69
CA TYR A 81 16.29 -4.09 24.69
C TYR A 81 17.07 -5.30 25.19
N ASN A 82 16.36 -6.19 25.88
CA ASN A 82 16.88 -7.50 26.24
C ASN A 82 16.91 -8.40 24.99
N THR A 83 18.06 -8.98 24.66
CA THR A 83 18.24 -9.78 23.45
C THR A 83 17.52 -11.13 23.49
N ASP A 84 17.22 -11.63 24.69
CA ASP A 84 16.58 -12.93 24.90
C ASP A 84 15.05 -12.79 24.88
N THR A 85 14.51 -11.72 25.49
CA THR A 85 13.04 -11.51 25.58
C THR A 85 12.49 -10.51 24.56
N GLY A 86 13.34 -9.67 23.97
CA GLY A 86 12.94 -8.57 23.10
C GLY A 86 12.31 -7.37 23.84
N GLU A 87 12.24 -7.41 25.16
CA GLU A 87 11.62 -6.36 25.97
C GLU A 87 12.49 -5.11 26.05
N ILE A 88 11.86 -3.94 26.00
CA ILE A 88 12.54 -2.64 25.99
C ILE A 88 12.51 -2.02 27.38
N TYR A 89 13.66 -1.52 27.82
CA TYR A 89 13.84 -0.87 29.11
C TYR A 89 14.42 0.53 28.92
N LYS A 90 14.02 1.45 29.79
CA LYS A 90 14.69 2.76 29.92
C LYS A 90 15.87 2.59 30.86
N ALA A 91 17.07 2.91 30.40
CA ALA A 91 18.29 2.88 31.19
C ALA A 91 18.83 4.30 31.37
N TYR A 92 19.69 4.51 32.37
CA TYR A 92 20.42 5.77 32.51
C TYR A 92 21.29 6.02 31.28
N ASN A 93 21.44 7.29 30.89
CA ASN A 93 22.28 7.67 29.76
C ASN A 93 23.74 7.23 29.98
N GLY A 94 24.33 6.52 29.01
CA GLY A 94 25.65 5.90 29.09
C GLY A 94 25.65 4.44 29.56
N PHE A 95 24.48 3.84 29.82
CA PHE A 95 24.37 2.43 30.21
C PHE A 95 25.03 1.50 29.20
N THR A 96 24.82 1.72 27.90
CA THR A 96 25.41 0.91 26.82
C THR A 96 26.93 1.05 26.71
N ASP A 97 27.51 2.16 27.19
CA ASP A 97 28.96 2.34 27.28
C ASP A 97 29.54 1.59 28.49
N ASP A 98 28.85 1.67 29.63
CA ASP A 98 29.25 1.03 30.89
C ASP A 98 29.04 -0.50 30.86
N TYR A 99 27.98 -0.97 30.20
CA TYR A 99 27.59 -2.37 30.15
C TYR A 99 28.45 -3.19 29.17
N LYS A 100 29.08 -4.25 29.68
CA LYS A 100 29.96 -5.15 28.88
C LYS A 100 29.35 -6.54 28.60
N GLY A 101 28.11 -6.77 29.02
CA GLY A 101 27.43 -8.04 28.74
C GLY A 101 26.79 -8.05 27.36
N GLU A 102 26.16 -9.18 27.00
CA GLU A 102 25.49 -9.35 25.71
C GLU A 102 23.96 -9.28 25.81
N THR A 103 23.41 -9.34 27.02
CA THR A 103 21.96 -9.44 27.28
C THR A 103 21.19 -8.19 26.89
N TYR A 104 21.82 -7.01 26.95
CA TYR A 104 21.17 -5.74 26.61
C TYR A 104 21.91 -5.05 25.47
N LYS A 105 21.14 -4.55 24.51
CA LYS A 105 21.65 -3.81 23.35
C LYS A 105 20.82 -2.56 23.09
N SER A 106 21.40 -1.56 22.41
CA SER A 106 20.70 -0.35 21.99
C SER A 106 19.50 -0.69 21.10
N VAL A 107 18.38 -0.01 21.31
CA VAL A 107 17.19 -0.20 20.48
C VAL A 107 17.37 0.34 19.06
N THR A 108 16.59 -0.19 18.11
CA THR A 108 16.43 0.42 16.78
C THR A 108 15.32 1.47 16.80
N ASP A 109 15.25 2.30 15.75
CA ASP A 109 14.26 3.38 15.64
C ASP A 109 12.81 2.86 15.75
N GLU A 110 12.50 1.76 15.08
CA GLU A 110 11.17 1.15 15.10
C GLU A 110 10.74 0.73 16.51
N MET A 111 11.69 0.34 17.36
CA MET A 111 11.40 -0.07 18.74
C MET A 111 10.94 1.09 19.64
N TYR A 112 11.16 2.35 19.25
CA TYR A 112 10.60 3.50 20.00
C TYR A 112 9.08 3.59 19.91
N THR A 113 8.47 2.92 18.92
CA THR A 113 7.00 2.82 18.80
C THR A 113 6.39 1.84 19.81
N GLN A 114 7.23 1.04 20.47
CA GLN A 114 6.80 0.02 21.42
C GLN A 114 6.85 0.56 22.86
N LYS A 115 6.03 -0.05 23.73
CA LYS A 115 6.01 0.27 25.15
C LYS A 115 7.30 -0.18 25.84
N THR A 116 7.72 0.55 26.86
CA THR A 116 8.83 0.16 27.73
C THR A 116 8.31 -0.74 28.86
N SER A 117 9.02 -1.82 29.16
CA SER A 117 8.71 -2.80 30.21
C SER A 117 9.14 -2.35 31.61
N GLY A 118 10.12 -1.43 31.72
CA GLY A 118 10.58 -0.93 33.00
C GLY A 118 11.80 -0.02 32.90
N TYR A 119 12.42 0.22 34.05
CA TYR A 119 13.61 1.06 34.21
C TYR A 119 14.79 0.23 34.73
N ILE A 120 15.98 0.47 34.20
CA ILE A 120 17.25 -0.06 34.71
C ILE A 120 17.95 1.09 35.42
N GLU A 121 17.99 1.01 36.75
CA GLU A 121 18.68 1.96 37.60
C GLU A 121 20.18 1.62 37.69
N LYS A 122 20.98 2.61 38.10
CA LYS A 122 22.43 2.46 38.26
C LYS A 122 22.80 1.75 39.56
#